data_AF-A0A936QK25-F1
#
_entry.id   AF-A0A936QK25-F1
#
_cell.length_a   1.000
_cell.length_b   1.000
_cell.length_c   1.000
_cell.angle_alpha   90.00
_cell.angle_beta   90.00
_cell.angle_gamma   90.00
#
_symmetry.space_group_name_H-M   'P 1'
#
loop_
_entity.id
_entity.type
_entity.pdbx_description
1 polymer ?
#
loop_
_entity_poly.entity_id
_entity_poly.type
_entity_poly.pdbx_seq_one_letter_code
_entity_poly.pdbx_strand_id
1 'polypeptide(L)'
;MKFHKLLVFMMVFSLAVFAKASFAQDDDDDDAEAEEVEMDEDMWQAQMDEYTAKQTDLTNQLNSIGTEIDGLKKTLDEKTQVANNAVSALWAGVGSKSDYDAYKIKFADAEKRVNACKGPEDAADIEKNMWPYLTDAGQMGRMKCLPEFWDRYNTMKKKITDCKGKTGDVSGYTVVKGDCLYKIAGMKNIYGNSKLWPAIWEANKNGVVSAPPKVAKTIPNPNLIYPGQVLKIPALTEAQKTEAMKKANSYRSTKKVRKMKTDTGDTMKKDEKKEVKKTEMKKDTTKKK
;
A
#
# COMPACT_ATOMS: atom_id res chain seq x y z
N MET A 1 -31.27 -5.16 36.86
CA MET A 1 -32.42 -4.24 37.07
C MET A 1 -33.77 -4.96 37.28
N LYS A 2 -33.82 -6.15 37.92
CA LYS A 2 -35.09 -6.88 38.12
C LYS A 2 -35.43 -7.19 39.59
N PHE A 3 -34.44 -7.21 40.49
CA PHE A 3 -34.66 -7.49 41.91
C PHE A 3 -35.18 -6.30 42.73
N HIS A 4 -34.69 -5.07 42.46
CA HIS A 4 -35.16 -3.88 43.20
C HIS A 4 -36.59 -3.48 42.88
N LYS A 5 -37.06 -3.77 41.66
CA LYS A 5 -38.46 -3.55 41.28
C LYS A 5 -39.41 -4.52 42.00
N LEU A 6 -38.94 -5.71 42.38
CA LEU A 6 -39.72 -6.70 43.13
C LEU A 6 -39.87 -6.30 44.61
N LEU A 7 -38.80 -5.78 45.22
CA LEU A 7 -38.80 -5.33 46.62
C LEU A 7 -39.68 -4.09 46.84
N VAL A 8 -39.62 -3.11 45.93
CA VAL A 8 -40.49 -1.92 46.01
C VAL A 8 -41.96 -2.30 45.79
N PHE A 9 -42.24 -3.28 44.93
CA PHE A 9 -43.61 -3.76 44.72
C PHE A 9 -44.16 -4.50 45.95
N MET A 10 -43.34 -5.28 46.67
CA MET A 10 -43.77 -5.95 47.90
C MET A 10 -44.04 -4.99 49.07
N MET A 11 -43.27 -3.90 49.21
CA MET A 11 -43.52 -2.89 50.25
C MET A 11 -44.81 -2.08 49.99
N VAL A 12 -45.11 -1.77 48.72
CA VAL A 12 -46.32 -1.00 48.36
C VAL A 12 -47.58 -1.86 48.43
N PHE A 13 -47.48 -3.17 48.16
CA PHE A 13 -48.61 -4.10 48.30
C PHE A 13 -49.00 -4.36 49.76
N SER A 14 -48.05 -4.23 50.70
CA SER A 14 -48.33 -4.35 52.14
C SER A 14 -49.12 -3.17 52.71
N LEU A 15 -49.10 -2.00 52.07
CA LEU A 15 -49.75 -0.78 52.56
C LEU A 15 -51.15 -0.53 51.96
N ALA A 16 -51.58 -1.33 50.97
CA ALA A 16 -52.84 -1.13 50.25
C ALA A 16 -53.98 -2.08 50.67
N VAL A 17 -53.73 -3.01 51.60
CA VAL A 17 -54.73 -4.01 52.02
C VAL A 17 -55.67 -3.53 53.15
N PHE A 18 -55.40 -2.38 53.78
CA PHE A 18 -56.19 -1.91 54.93
C PHE A 18 -57.26 -0.85 54.63
N ALA A 19 -57.58 -0.59 53.36
CA ALA A 19 -58.53 0.47 52.98
C ALA A 19 -59.63 -0.03 52.03
N LYS A 20 -60.47 -0.96 52.53
CA LYS A 20 -61.92 -1.11 52.25
C LYS A 20 -62.38 -2.56 52.49
N ALA A 21 -63.02 -2.80 53.62
CA ALA A 21 -64.05 -3.82 53.74
C ALA A 21 -65.26 -3.15 54.42
N SER A 22 -66.26 -2.82 53.62
CA SER A 22 -67.61 -2.56 54.12
C SER A 22 -68.23 -3.92 54.46
N PHE A 23 -68.60 -4.16 55.71
CA PHE A 23 -69.55 -5.21 56.07
C PHE A 23 -70.65 -4.61 56.93
N ALA A 24 -71.85 -4.63 56.38
CA ALA A 24 -73.11 -4.53 57.07
C ALA A 24 -74.00 -5.63 56.46
N GLN A 25 -74.24 -6.71 57.20
CA GLN A 25 -75.50 -7.48 57.25
C GLN A 25 -75.36 -8.67 58.21
N ASP A 26 -76.17 -8.57 59.28
CA ASP A 26 -76.92 -9.59 60.04
C ASP A 26 -76.60 -11.09 59.96
N ASP A 27 -76.71 -11.65 61.17
CA ASP A 27 -77.19 -12.97 61.59
C ASP A 27 -76.22 -14.17 61.70
N ASP A 28 -76.13 -14.60 62.96
CA ASP A 28 -75.99 -15.95 63.50
C ASP A 28 -74.60 -16.62 63.54
N ASP A 29 -74.07 -16.65 64.78
CA ASP A 29 -73.40 -17.76 65.45
C ASP A 29 -72.64 -18.76 64.57
N ASP A 30 -71.31 -18.66 64.52
CA ASP A 30 -70.41 -19.82 64.59
C ASP A 30 -68.93 -19.37 64.79
N ASP A 31 -68.44 -19.65 66.00
CA ASP A 31 -67.06 -19.89 66.42
C ASP A 31 -65.92 -19.68 65.39
N ALA A 32 -65.33 -18.50 65.43
CA ALA A 32 -63.88 -18.30 65.36
C ALA A 32 -63.57 -16.87 65.77
N GLU A 33 -63.34 -16.63 67.07
CA GLU A 33 -62.76 -15.38 67.54
C GLU A 33 -61.39 -15.20 66.87
N ALA A 34 -61.35 -14.39 65.81
CA ALA A 34 -60.13 -13.75 65.38
C ALA A 34 -59.77 -12.75 66.48
N GLU A 35 -58.99 -13.20 67.47
CA GLU A 35 -58.34 -12.32 68.43
C GLU A 35 -57.63 -11.21 67.62
N GLU A 36 -58.14 -9.97 67.71
CA GLU A 36 -57.38 -8.81 67.30
C GLU A 36 -56.15 -8.78 68.21
N VAL A 37 -55.04 -9.31 67.71
CA VAL A 37 -53.74 -9.22 68.39
C VAL A 37 -53.35 -7.75 68.35
N GLU A 38 -53.80 -6.99 69.33
CA GLU A 38 -53.28 -5.65 69.62
C GLU A 38 -51.78 -5.81 69.82
N MET A 39 -51.01 -5.19 68.92
CA MET A 39 -49.55 -5.16 69.01
C MET A 39 -49.21 -4.53 70.36
N ASP A 40 -48.66 -5.32 71.27
CA ASP A 40 -48.31 -4.83 72.60
C ASP A 40 -47.31 -3.66 72.51
N GLU A 41 -47.31 -2.79 73.51
CA GLU A 41 -46.50 -1.56 73.53
C GLU A 41 -45.00 -1.86 73.32
N ASP A 42 -44.54 -3.03 73.79
CA ASP A 42 -43.17 -3.50 73.65
C ASP A 42 -42.84 -3.91 72.20
N MET A 43 -43.75 -4.59 71.51
CA MET A 43 -43.68 -4.95 70.10
C MET A 43 -43.70 -3.70 69.22
N TRP A 44 -44.53 -2.71 69.56
CA TRP A 44 -44.55 -1.42 68.87
C TRP A 44 -43.21 -0.68 69.02
N GLN A 45 -42.68 -0.61 70.25
CA GLN A 45 -41.40 0.02 70.51
C GLN A 45 -40.26 -0.69 69.76
N ALA A 46 -40.25 -2.03 69.75
CA ALA A 46 -39.29 -2.83 69.00
C ALA A 46 -39.36 -2.57 67.48
N GLN A 47 -40.57 -2.42 66.91
CA GLN A 47 -40.74 -2.05 65.50
C GLN A 47 -40.23 -0.63 65.22
N MET A 48 -40.51 0.33 66.09
CA MET A 48 -40.03 1.70 65.93
C MET A 48 -38.50 1.78 65.98
N ASP A 49 -37.87 1.04 66.88
CA ASP A 49 -36.41 0.96 66.97
C ASP A 49 -35.82 0.30 65.71
N GLU A 50 -36.44 -0.76 65.20
CA GLU A 50 -36.05 -1.41 63.94
C GLU A 50 -36.16 -0.46 62.74
N TYR A 51 -37.27 0.26 62.60
CA TYR A 51 -37.46 1.23 61.53
C TYR A 51 -36.47 2.40 61.62
N THR A 52 -36.19 2.88 62.84
CA THR A 52 -35.18 3.93 63.08
C THR A 52 -33.79 3.45 62.67
N ALA A 53 -33.45 2.20 62.99
CA ALA A 53 -32.18 1.59 62.59
C ALA A 53 -32.07 1.46 61.06
N LYS A 54 -33.14 1.00 60.38
CA LYS A 54 -33.21 0.92 58.91
C LYS A 54 -33.10 2.29 58.24
N GLN A 55 -33.77 3.30 58.78
CA GLN A 55 -33.68 4.67 58.27
C GLN A 55 -32.25 5.20 58.36
N THR A 56 -31.59 4.95 59.49
CA THR A 56 -30.19 5.32 59.71
C THR A 56 -29.26 4.61 58.73
N ASP A 57 -29.41 3.29 58.57
CA ASP A 57 -28.60 2.49 57.65
C ASP A 57 -28.76 2.93 56.18
N LEU A 58 -30.01 3.09 55.70
CA LEU A 58 -30.27 3.57 54.34
C LEU A 58 -29.73 4.99 54.11
N THR A 59 -29.78 5.85 55.11
CA THR A 59 -29.19 7.21 55.04
C THR A 59 -27.67 7.13 54.92
N ASN A 60 -27.02 6.26 55.69
CA ASN A 60 -25.57 6.04 55.59
C ASN A 60 -25.18 5.46 54.22
N GLN A 61 -25.94 4.48 53.71
CA GLN A 61 -25.73 3.93 52.37
C GLN A 61 -25.89 5.00 51.28
N LEU A 62 -26.90 5.86 51.37
CA LEU A 62 -27.12 6.95 50.43
C LEU A 62 -25.95 7.93 50.42
N ASN A 63 -25.46 8.32 51.60
CA ASN A 63 -24.29 9.19 51.74
C ASN A 63 -23.01 8.53 51.19
N SER A 64 -22.82 7.22 51.43
CA SER A 64 -21.70 6.45 50.87
C SER A 64 -21.74 6.42 49.35
N ILE A 65 -22.90 6.06 48.77
CA ILE A 65 -23.10 6.04 47.32
C ILE A 65 -22.92 7.45 46.73
N GLY A 66 -23.39 8.50 47.39
CA GLY A 66 -23.16 9.88 46.98
C GLY A 66 -21.67 10.23 46.90
N THR A 67 -20.91 9.85 47.92
CA THR A 67 -19.45 10.04 47.97
C THR A 67 -18.74 9.24 46.86
N GLU A 68 -19.15 8.00 46.62
CA GLU A 68 -18.63 7.18 45.53
C GLU A 68 -18.94 7.78 44.16
N ILE A 69 -20.17 8.26 43.92
CA ILE A 69 -20.57 8.93 42.68
C ILE A 69 -19.68 10.16 42.43
N ASP A 70 -19.45 10.98 43.44
CA ASP A 70 -18.62 12.18 43.29
C ASP A 70 -17.14 11.83 43.05
N GLY A 71 -16.63 10.78 43.70
CA GLY A 71 -15.31 10.23 43.43
C GLY A 71 -15.16 9.68 42.00
N LEU A 72 -16.17 8.96 41.50
CA LEU A 72 -16.20 8.44 40.14
C LEU A 72 -16.28 9.55 39.10
N LYS A 73 -17.11 10.58 39.34
CA LYS A 73 -17.18 11.77 38.46
C LYS A 73 -15.83 12.48 38.37
N LYS A 74 -15.18 12.71 39.51
CA LYS A 74 -13.84 13.31 39.54
C LYS A 74 -12.82 12.47 38.75
N THR A 75 -12.84 11.16 38.95
CA THR A 75 -11.96 10.24 38.20
C THR A 75 -12.23 10.31 36.70
N LEU A 76 -13.50 10.36 36.29
CA LEU A 76 -13.89 10.47 34.88
C LEU A 76 -13.39 11.79 34.27
N ASP A 77 -13.53 12.90 34.99
CA ASP A 77 -13.06 14.22 34.54
C ASP A 77 -11.53 14.23 34.38
N GLU A 78 -10.79 13.70 35.35
CA GLU A 78 -9.33 13.57 35.29
C GLU A 78 -8.89 12.72 34.10
N LYS A 79 -9.50 11.53 33.90
CA LYS A 79 -9.18 10.66 32.75
C LYS A 79 -9.53 11.32 31.42
N THR A 80 -10.63 12.07 31.37
CA THR A 80 -11.05 12.81 30.17
C THR A 80 -10.04 13.92 29.84
N GLN A 81 -9.60 14.68 30.84
CA GLN A 81 -8.56 15.70 30.64
C GLN A 81 -7.24 15.09 30.17
N VAL A 82 -6.80 13.99 30.80
CA VAL A 82 -5.59 13.27 30.38
C VAL A 82 -5.70 12.79 28.92
N ALA A 83 -6.84 12.22 28.53
CA ALA A 83 -7.07 11.78 27.16
C ALA A 83 -7.05 12.96 26.17
N ASN A 84 -7.72 14.07 26.49
CA ASN A 84 -7.74 15.26 25.66
C ASN A 84 -6.35 15.89 25.50
N ASN A 85 -5.57 15.91 26.58
CA ASN A 85 -4.19 16.40 26.57
C ASN A 85 -3.27 15.51 25.74
N ALA A 86 -3.42 14.19 25.83
CA ALA A 86 -2.66 13.24 25.00
C ALA A 86 -3.00 13.40 23.51
N VAL A 87 -4.29 13.54 23.19
CA VAL A 87 -4.77 13.74 21.81
C VAL A 87 -4.29 15.08 21.25
N SER A 88 -4.36 16.16 22.03
CA SER A 88 -3.89 17.48 21.59
C SER A 88 -2.37 17.50 21.37
N ALA A 89 -1.60 16.85 22.26
CA ALA A 89 -0.16 16.70 22.11
C ALA A 89 0.22 15.90 20.85
N LEU A 90 -0.51 14.81 20.57
CA LEU A 90 -0.32 14.03 19.33
C LEU A 90 -0.51 14.91 18.10
N TRP A 91 -1.64 15.62 18.02
CA TRP A 91 -1.95 16.47 16.87
C TRP A 91 -0.98 17.64 16.74
N ALA A 92 -0.53 18.26 17.84
CA ALA A 92 0.52 19.28 17.79
C ALA A 92 1.83 18.74 17.17
N GLY A 93 2.15 17.46 17.42
CA GLY A 93 3.32 16.80 16.84
C GLY A 93 3.18 16.50 15.34
N VAL A 94 2.02 16.01 14.89
CA VAL A 94 1.84 15.57 13.49
C VAL A 94 1.18 16.60 12.58
N GLY A 95 0.58 17.66 13.11
CA GLY A 95 -0.11 18.73 12.37
C GLY A 95 -1.53 18.94 12.88
N SER A 96 -2.50 18.25 12.28
CA SER A 96 -3.90 18.29 12.70
C SER A 96 -4.61 16.97 12.42
N LYS A 97 -5.78 16.77 13.04
CA LYS A 97 -6.64 15.63 12.73
C LYS A 97 -7.09 15.61 11.25
N SER A 98 -7.37 16.78 10.69
CA SER A 98 -7.75 16.92 9.27
C SER A 98 -6.63 16.47 8.33
N ASP A 99 -5.39 16.90 8.60
CA ASP A 99 -4.23 16.51 7.79
C ASP A 99 -3.97 15.00 7.90
N TYR A 100 -4.19 14.43 9.09
CA TYR A 100 -4.08 13.00 9.33
C TYR A 100 -5.10 12.20 8.51
N ASP A 101 -6.37 12.63 8.51
CA ASP A 101 -7.42 11.96 7.74
C ASP A 101 -7.13 12.05 6.22
N ALA A 102 -6.65 13.21 5.75
CA ALA A 102 -6.21 13.38 4.37
C ALA A 102 -5.00 12.50 4.02
N TYR A 103 -4.03 12.38 4.94
CA TYR A 103 -2.86 11.51 4.79
C TYR A 103 -3.28 10.04 4.68
N LYS A 104 -4.19 9.59 5.56
CA LYS A 104 -4.69 8.21 5.59
C LYS A 104 -5.33 7.80 4.25
N ILE A 105 -6.09 8.70 3.63
CA ILE A 105 -6.69 8.47 2.30
C ILE A 105 -5.61 8.31 1.23
N LYS A 106 -4.64 9.23 1.18
CA LYS A 106 -3.53 9.18 0.21
C LYS A 106 -2.65 7.94 0.40
N PHE A 107 -2.40 7.56 1.65
CA PHE A 107 -1.67 6.35 2.00
C PHE A 107 -2.39 5.09 1.50
N ALA A 108 -3.71 5.02 1.69
CA ALA A 108 -4.51 3.89 1.20
C ALA A 108 -4.55 3.82 -0.33
N ASP A 109 -4.61 4.96 -1.04
CA ASP A 109 -4.49 4.99 -2.50
C ASP A 109 -3.09 4.50 -2.95
N ALA A 110 -2.04 4.93 -2.25
CA ALA A 110 -0.67 4.50 -2.53
C ALA A 110 -0.50 2.99 -2.37
N GLU A 111 -1.03 2.44 -1.28
CA GLU A 111 -0.97 1.01 -1.02
C GLU A 111 -1.69 0.21 -2.11
N LYS A 112 -2.85 0.67 -2.58
CA LYS A 112 -3.58 0.04 -3.69
C LYS A 112 -2.75 0.02 -4.98
N ARG A 113 -2.14 1.14 -5.36
CA ARG A 113 -1.32 1.25 -6.58
C ARG A 113 -0.04 0.42 -6.48
N VAL A 114 0.62 0.42 -5.33
CA VAL A 114 1.80 -0.43 -5.07
C VAL A 114 1.44 -1.91 -5.16
N ASN A 115 0.29 -2.31 -4.62
CA ASN A 115 -0.18 -3.69 -4.72
C ASN A 115 -0.57 -4.08 -6.16
N ALA A 116 -1.05 -3.13 -6.95
CA ALA A 116 -1.38 -3.33 -8.37
C ALA A 116 -0.17 -3.22 -9.32
N CYS A 117 1.03 -2.97 -8.80
CA CYS A 117 2.22 -2.68 -9.60
C CYS A 117 2.68 -3.91 -10.42
N LYS A 118 2.65 -3.77 -11.75
CA LYS A 118 2.96 -4.85 -12.71
C LYS A 118 4.38 -4.79 -13.23
N GLY A 119 5.02 -3.62 -13.18
CA GLY A 119 6.39 -3.49 -13.67
C GLY A 119 7.04 -2.13 -13.39
N PRO A 120 8.19 -1.87 -14.03
CA PRO A 120 9.04 -0.72 -13.71
C PRO A 120 8.42 0.62 -14.07
N GLU A 121 7.49 0.62 -15.04
CA GLU A 121 6.69 1.80 -15.40
C GLU A 121 5.75 2.23 -14.29
N ASP A 122 4.96 1.30 -13.77
CA ASP A 122 4.07 1.55 -12.66
C ASP A 122 4.87 1.99 -11.43
N ALA A 123 6.03 1.37 -11.19
CA ALA A 123 6.91 1.77 -10.10
C ALA A 123 7.44 3.21 -10.27
N ALA A 124 7.78 3.63 -11.49
CA ALA A 124 8.20 4.99 -11.78
C ALA A 124 7.05 6.00 -11.64
N ASP A 125 5.82 5.64 -12.04
CA ASP A 125 4.62 6.45 -11.85
C ASP A 125 4.33 6.67 -10.36
N ILE A 126 4.37 5.59 -9.56
CA ILE A 126 4.18 5.63 -8.10
C ILE A 126 5.23 6.54 -7.45
N GLU A 127 6.50 6.41 -7.83
CA GLU A 127 7.57 7.25 -7.28
C GLU A 127 7.42 8.72 -7.63
N LYS A 128 6.97 9.03 -8.84
CA LYS A 128 6.78 10.41 -9.28
C LYS A 128 5.56 11.06 -8.66
N ASN A 129 4.44 10.35 -8.63
CA ASN A 129 3.13 10.96 -8.35
C ASN A 129 2.65 10.72 -6.92
N MET A 130 3.17 9.72 -6.20
CA MET A 130 2.69 9.36 -4.86
C MET A 130 3.72 9.56 -3.78
N TRP A 131 4.95 9.15 -4.05
CA TRP A 131 6.04 9.23 -3.08
C TRP A 131 6.29 10.64 -2.52
N PRO A 132 6.12 11.74 -3.29
CA PRO A 132 6.20 13.10 -2.75
C PRO A 132 5.28 13.35 -1.56
N TYR A 133 4.08 12.74 -1.57
CA TYR A 133 3.10 12.83 -0.49
C TYR A 133 3.43 11.92 0.70
N LEU A 134 4.38 10.99 0.53
CA LEU A 134 4.86 10.07 1.57
C LEU A 134 6.34 10.34 1.92
N THR A 135 6.83 11.55 1.63
CA THR A 135 8.24 11.93 1.81
C THR A 135 8.68 11.92 3.26
N ASP A 136 9.99 11.87 3.45
CA ASP A 136 10.63 11.90 4.77
C ASP A 136 10.60 13.30 5.43
N ALA A 137 10.12 14.34 4.71
CA ALA A 137 10.18 15.73 5.14
C ALA A 137 8.81 16.29 5.55
N GLY A 138 8.83 17.32 6.42
CA GLY A 138 7.64 18.08 6.78
C GLY A 138 6.61 17.32 7.63
N GLN A 139 5.33 17.71 7.53
CA GLN A 139 4.23 17.07 8.26
C GLN A 139 4.03 15.60 7.83
N MET A 140 4.15 15.32 6.54
CA MET A 140 3.96 13.98 5.97
C MET A 140 4.99 12.98 6.50
N GLY A 141 6.24 13.42 6.68
CA GLY A 141 7.28 12.60 7.29
C GLY A 141 6.98 12.25 8.76
N ARG A 142 6.37 13.17 9.51
CA ARG A 142 5.93 12.91 10.89
C ARG A 142 4.76 11.94 10.96
N MET A 143 3.78 12.08 10.06
CA MET A 143 2.64 11.17 9.94
C MET A 143 3.09 9.75 9.57
N LYS A 144 4.00 9.60 8.62
CA LYS A 144 4.59 8.31 8.22
C LYS A 144 5.19 7.54 9.40
N CYS A 145 5.79 8.24 10.37
CA CYS A 145 6.42 7.63 11.54
C CYS A 145 5.42 7.18 12.62
N LEU A 146 4.12 7.43 12.45
CA LEU A 146 3.11 6.89 13.36
C LEU A 146 3.10 5.35 13.29
N PRO A 147 2.90 4.65 14.42
CA PRO A 147 2.95 3.19 14.47
C PRO A 147 2.06 2.48 13.44
N GLU A 148 0.90 3.06 13.11
CA GLU A 148 -0.03 2.46 12.15
C GLU A 148 0.42 2.53 10.68
N PHE A 149 1.35 3.42 10.34
CA PHE A 149 1.83 3.63 8.97
C PHE A 149 3.23 3.09 8.75
N TRP A 150 4.09 3.09 9.77
CA TRP A 150 5.51 2.78 9.66
C TRP A 150 5.80 1.43 8.98
N ASP A 151 5.20 0.35 9.47
CA ASP A 151 5.44 -1.00 8.94
C ASP A 151 4.85 -1.18 7.54
N ARG A 152 3.67 -0.60 7.29
CA ARG A 152 3.02 -0.61 5.98
C ARG A 152 3.82 0.18 4.96
N TYR A 153 4.40 1.31 5.35
CA TYR A 153 5.27 2.12 4.51
C TYR A 153 6.53 1.35 4.11
N ASN A 154 7.21 0.72 5.07
CA ASN A 154 8.39 -0.10 4.79
C ASN A 154 8.05 -1.27 3.87
N THR A 155 6.88 -1.88 4.06
CA THR A 155 6.36 -2.94 3.17
C THR A 155 6.12 -2.42 1.75
N MET A 156 5.49 -1.24 1.60
CA MET A 156 5.29 -0.61 0.29
C MET A 156 6.61 -0.28 -0.39
N LYS A 157 7.58 0.28 0.35
CA LYS A 157 8.91 0.59 -0.17
C LYS A 157 9.57 -0.64 -0.77
N LYS A 158 9.54 -1.76 -0.05
CA LYS A 158 10.04 -3.05 -0.53
C LYS A 158 9.31 -3.51 -1.80
N LYS A 159 7.97 -3.47 -1.81
CA LYS A 159 7.17 -3.84 -2.98
C LYS A 159 7.46 -2.98 -4.21
N ILE A 160 7.72 -1.69 -4.04
CA ILE A 160 8.14 -0.79 -5.13
C ILE A 160 9.49 -1.24 -5.67
N THR A 161 10.47 -1.53 -4.81
CA THR A 161 11.78 -2.07 -5.23
C THR A 161 11.62 -3.38 -6.00
N ASP A 162 10.81 -4.32 -5.48
CA ASP A 162 10.52 -5.58 -6.15
C ASP A 162 9.83 -5.36 -7.50
N CYS A 163 8.88 -4.41 -7.57
CA CYS A 163 8.18 -4.06 -8.79
C CYS A 163 9.09 -3.42 -9.85
N LYS A 164 10.08 -2.61 -9.43
CA LYS A 164 11.14 -2.13 -10.34
C LYS A 164 11.99 -3.27 -10.91
N GLY A 165 12.21 -4.30 -10.10
CA GLY A 165 12.94 -5.50 -10.48
C GLY A 165 12.17 -6.45 -11.40
N LYS A 166 10.83 -6.30 -11.52
CA LYS A 166 10.01 -7.08 -12.45
C LYS A 166 10.30 -6.66 -13.89
N THR A 167 11.30 -7.27 -14.51
CA THR A 167 11.40 -7.28 -15.97
C THR A 167 10.20 -8.07 -16.49
N GLY A 168 9.27 -7.43 -17.21
CA GLY A 168 8.06 -8.10 -17.67
C GLY A 168 8.37 -9.40 -18.40
N ASP A 169 7.51 -10.40 -18.21
CA ASP A 169 7.71 -11.80 -18.62
C ASP A 169 8.51 -11.90 -19.92
N VAL A 170 9.74 -12.38 -19.79
CA VAL A 170 10.68 -12.50 -20.90
C VAL A 170 10.14 -13.59 -21.83
N SER A 171 9.42 -13.18 -22.86
CA SER A 171 8.97 -14.10 -23.90
C SER A 171 10.20 -14.60 -24.67
N GLY A 172 10.29 -15.92 -24.88
CA GLY A 172 11.35 -16.51 -25.68
C GLY A 172 10.99 -16.48 -27.16
N TYR A 173 11.89 -15.99 -28.02
CA TYR A 173 11.73 -16.09 -29.47
C TYR A 173 12.78 -17.01 -30.09
N THR A 174 12.34 -18.04 -30.80
CA THR A 174 13.22 -18.96 -31.53
C THR A 174 13.57 -18.38 -32.89
N VAL A 175 14.85 -18.09 -33.12
CA VAL A 175 15.36 -17.52 -34.38
C VAL A 175 15.18 -18.51 -35.52
N VAL A 176 14.61 -18.05 -36.64
CA VAL A 176 14.45 -18.81 -37.87
C VAL A 176 15.47 -18.34 -38.91
N LYS A 177 15.78 -19.20 -39.90
CA LYS A 177 16.70 -18.86 -40.99
C LYS A 177 16.20 -17.62 -41.74
N GLY A 178 17.05 -16.60 -41.81
CA GLY A 178 16.76 -15.32 -42.48
C GLY A 178 16.29 -14.19 -41.56
N ASP A 179 16.18 -14.46 -40.27
CA ASP A 179 15.93 -13.45 -39.25
C ASP A 179 17.13 -12.56 -38.99
N CYS A 180 16.82 -11.33 -38.59
CA CYS A 180 17.76 -10.42 -37.97
C CYS A 180 17.03 -9.69 -36.84
N LEU A 181 17.79 -9.14 -35.88
CA LEU A 181 17.19 -8.46 -34.71
C LEU A 181 16.20 -7.35 -35.12
N TYR A 182 16.46 -6.69 -36.25
CA TYR A 182 15.58 -5.67 -36.83
C TYR A 182 14.22 -6.23 -37.27
N LYS A 183 14.20 -7.40 -37.91
CA LYS A 183 12.95 -8.06 -38.33
C LYS A 183 12.18 -8.58 -37.12
N ILE A 184 12.86 -9.22 -36.18
CA ILE A 184 12.26 -9.77 -34.95
C ILE A 184 11.58 -8.65 -34.16
N ALA A 185 12.27 -7.52 -33.93
CA ALA A 185 11.68 -6.35 -33.27
C ALA A 185 10.49 -5.75 -34.05
N GLY A 186 10.48 -5.90 -35.37
CA GLY A 186 9.40 -5.42 -36.24
C GLY A 186 8.13 -6.27 -36.22
N MET A 187 8.18 -7.49 -35.68
CA MET A 187 7.01 -8.37 -35.65
C MET A 187 5.96 -7.81 -34.69
N LYS A 188 4.68 -7.83 -35.11
CA LYS A 188 3.55 -7.26 -34.35
C LYS A 188 3.35 -7.94 -32.98
N ASN A 189 3.70 -9.22 -32.89
CA ASN A 189 3.65 -10.02 -31.66
C ASN A 189 4.86 -9.82 -30.73
N ILE A 190 5.88 -9.08 -31.17
CA ILE A 190 7.08 -8.76 -30.38
C ILE A 190 7.01 -7.30 -29.93
N TYR A 191 7.33 -6.35 -30.81
CA TYR A 191 7.22 -4.92 -30.51
C TYR A 191 6.49 -4.10 -31.58
N GLY A 192 6.29 -4.64 -32.78
CA GLY A 192 5.72 -3.92 -33.92
C GLY A 192 6.58 -2.74 -34.41
N ASN A 193 7.82 -2.61 -33.93
CA ASN A 193 8.72 -1.51 -34.30
C ASN A 193 10.17 -2.02 -34.40
N SER A 194 10.65 -2.12 -35.63
CA SER A 194 11.99 -2.62 -35.93
C SER A 194 13.13 -1.80 -35.33
N LYS A 195 12.91 -0.52 -34.98
CA LYS A 195 13.94 0.31 -34.34
C LYS A 195 14.24 -0.11 -32.90
N LEU A 196 13.46 -1.02 -32.32
CA LEU A 196 13.66 -1.54 -30.96
C LEU A 196 14.61 -2.74 -30.89
N TRP A 197 15.22 -3.14 -32.02
CA TRP A 197 16.22 -4.20 -32.07
C TRP A 197 17.39 -4.07 -31.06
N PRO A 198 17.88 -2.87 -30.67
CA PRO A 198 18.98 -2.78 -29.71
C PRO A 198 18.62 -3.34 -28.34
N ALA A 199 17.35 -3.25 -27.94
CA ALA A 199 16.89 -3.77 -26.67
C ALA A 199 16.97 -5.32 -26.62
N ILE A 200 16.63 -5.98 -27.72
CA ILE A 200 16.81 -7.44 -27.86
C ILE A 200 18.29 -7.79 -27.76
N TRP A 201 19.17 -7.02 -28.41
CA TRP A 201 20.60 -7.27 -28.33
C TRP A 201 21.15 -7.11 -26.91
N GLU A 202 20.81 -6.02 -26.23
CA GLU A 202 21.29 -5.74 -24.87
C GLU A 202 20.87 -6.83 -23.87
N ALA A 203 19.62 -7.30 -23.96
CA ALA A 203 19.11 -8.38 -23.12
C ALA A 203 19.81 -9.74 -23.34
N ASN A 204 20.38 -9.96 -24.54
CA ASN A 204 20.99 -11.24 -24.92
C ASN A 204 22.52 -11.19 -25.07
N LYS A 205 23.13 -10.02 -24.89
CA LYS A 205 24.60 -9.83 -25.03
C LYS A 205 25.37 -10.78 -24.11
N ASN A 206 24.89 -10.97 -22.88
CA ASN A 206 25.52 -11.80 -21.85
C ASN A 206 24.95 -13.22 -21.77
N GLY A 207 23.98 -13.59 -22.62
CA GLY A 207 23.39 -14.93 -22.57
C GLY A 207 21.99 -15.03 -23.17
N VAL A 208 21.80 -15.89 -24.17
CA VAL A 208 20.50 -16.33 -24.70
C VAL A 208 19.86 -17.40 -23.81
N VAL A 209 18.56 -17.69 -23.99
CA VAL A 209 17.85 -18.73 -23.20
C VAL A 209 18.38 -20.12 -23.54
N SER A 210 18.47 -20.44 -24.82
CA SER A 210 19.05 -21.69 -25.30
C SER A 210 19.67 -21.50 -26.68
N ALA A 211 20.64 -22.35 -27.01
CA ALA A 211 21.33 -22.34 -28.30
C ALA A 211 21.61 -23.78 -28.75
N PRO A 212 21.61 -24.05 -30.07
CA PRO A 212 22.00 -25.34 -30.60
C PRO A 212 23.46 -25.70 -30.29
N PRO A 213 23.85 -26.98 -30.37
CA PRO A 213 25.24 -27.40 -30.23
C PRO A 213 26.16 -26.64 -31.21
N LYS A 214 27.35 -26.26 -30.75
CA LYS A 214 28.37 -25.49 -31.51
C LYS A 214 28.01 -24.03 -31.83
N VAL A 215 26.93 -23.48 -31.28
CA VAL A 215 26.56 -22.06 -31.39
C VAL A 215 26.88 -21.33 -30.08
N ALA A 216 27.41 -20.10 -30.17
CA ALA A 216 27.69 -19.29 -28.99
C ALA A 216 26.39 -18.97 -28.21
N LYS A 217 26.45 -19.09 -26.88
CA LYS A 217 25.33 -18.74 -25.98
C LYS A 217 25.24 -17.24 -25.70
N THR A 218 26.17 -16.43 -26.19
CA THR A 218 26.24 -14.98 -26.00
C THR A 218 26.27 -14.28 -27.35
N ILE A 219 25.69 -13.08 -27.45
CA ILE A 219 25.64 -12.30 -28.70
C ILE A 219 26.51 -11.04 -28.56
N PRO A 220 27.85 -11.13 -28.71
CA PRO A 220 28.71 -9.95 -28.62
C PRO A 220 28.55 -8.99 -29.80
N ASN A 221 28.19 -9.51 -30.98
CA ASN A 221 27.93 -8.72 -32.19
C ASN A 221 26.44 -8.77 -32.54
N PRO A 222 25.73 -7.62 -32.60
CA PRO A 222 24.30 -7.59 -32.88
C PRO A 222 23.91 -8.12 -34.27
N ASN A 223 24.86 -8.22 -35.20
CA ASN A 223 24.60 -8.73 -36.55
C ASN A 223 24.72 -10.25 -36.66
N LEU A 224 25.12 -10.95 -35.60
CA LEU A 224 25.35 -12.40 -35.61
C LEU A 224 24.33 -13.11 -34.71
N ILE A 225 23.24 -13.54 -35.33
CA ILE A 225 22.26 -14.46 -34.72
C ILE A 225 22.12 -15.70 -35.61
N TYR A 226 21.85 -16.84 -34.99
CA TYR A 226 21.82 -18.14 -35.66
C TYR A 226 20.46 -18.82 -35.49
N PRO A 227 19.99 -19.57 -36.51
CA PRO A 227 18.74 -20.32 -36.40
C PRO A 227 18.75 -21.31 -35.23
N GLY A 228 17.62 -21.43 -34.55
CA GLY A 228 17.44 -22.29 -33.37
C GLY A 228 17.92 -21.67 -32.04
N GLN A 229 18.50 -20.47 -32.05
CA GLN A 229 18.73 -19.72 -30.80
C GLN A 229 17.41 -19.21 -30.23
N VAL A 230 17.19 -19.38 -28.93
CA VAL A 230 16.03 -18.80 -28.23
C VAL A 230 16.45 -17.52 -27.53
N LEU A 231 16.02 -16.38 -28.07
CA LEU A 231 16.33 -15.05 -27.56
C LEU A 231 15.38 -14.65 -26.44
N LYS A 232 15.91 -13.95 -25.45
CA LYS A 232 15.16 -13.22 -24.44
C LYS A 232 14.54 -11.98 -25.06
N ILE A 233 13.22 -11.89 -25.12
CA ILE A 233 12.52 -10.69 -25.56
C ILE A 233 12.04 -9.94 -24.32
N PRO A 234 12.74 -8.87 -23.88
CA PRO A 234 12.28 -8.10 -22.74
C PRO A 234 10.98 -7.36 -23.08
N ALA A 235 9.99 -7.38 -22.18
CA ALA A 235 8.88 -6.45 -22.29
C ALA A 235 9.40 -5.02 -21.99
N LEU A 236 9.32 -4.14 -22.98
CA LEU A 236 9.86 -2.77 -22.87
C LEU A 236 8.79 -1.80 -22.43
N THR A 237 9.15 -0.96 -21.46
CA THR A 237 8.44 0.27 -21.12
C THR A 237 8.59 1.32 -22.22
N GLU A 238 7.66 2.26 -22.37
CA GLU A 238 7.73 3.43 -23.24
C GLU A 238 9.04 4.22 -23.05
N ALA A 239 9.49 4.41 -21.80
CA ALA A 239 10.79 5.01 -21.54
C ALA A 239 11.93 4.20 -22.19
N GLN A 240 11.97 2.88 -21.96
CA GLN A 240 12.96 1.99 -22.57
C GLN A 240 12.85 1.93 -24.10
N LYS A 241 11.64 2.01 -24.66
CA LYS A 241 11.41 2.08 -26.11
C LYS A 241 12.04 3.35 -26.69
N THR A 242 11.88 4.50 -26.04
CA THR A 242 12.49 5.75 -26.50
C THR A 242 14.02 5.69 -26.45
N GLU A 243 14.59 5.12 -25.40
CA GLU A 243 16.04 4.91 -25.29
C GLU A 243 16.57 3.95 -26.36
N ALA A 244 15.90 2.81 -26.56
CA ALA A 244 16.25 1.84 -27.59
C ALA A 244 16.19 2.47 -29.00
N MET A 245 15.18 3.31 -29.28
CA MET A 245 15.10 4.06 -30.54
C MET A 245 16.24 5.07 -30.71
N LYS A 246 16.62 5.80 -29.65
CA LYS A 246 17.78 6.71 -29.68
C LYS A 246 19.07 5.94 -29.98
N LYS A 247 19.27 4.78 -29.36
CA LYS A 247 20.42 3.89 -29.63
C LYS A 247 20.40 3.37 -31.07
N ALA A 248 19.25 2.94 -31.60
CA ALA A 248 19.16 2.50 -32.99
C ALA A 248 19.55 3.61 -33.98
N ASN A 249 19.15 4.85 -33.71
CA ASN A 249 19.53 6.01 -34.52
C ASN A 249 21.04 6.30 -34.44
N SER A 250 21.68 6.15 -33.27
CA SER A 250 23.13 6.35 -33.13
C SER A 250 23.94 5.27 -33.86
N TYR A 251 23.50 4.01 -33.84
CA TYR A 251 24.11 2.94 -34.65
C TYR A 251 24.00 3.22 -36.15
N ARG A 252 22.90 3.83 -36.60
CA ARG A 252 22.72 4.21 -38.00
C ARG A 252 23.60 5.40 -38.40
N SER A 253 23.72 6.43 -37.57
CA SER A 253 24.55 7.61 -37.86
C SER A 253 26.03 7.25 -37.91
N THR A 254 26.52 6.49 -36.93
CA THR A 254 27.91 6.02 -36.88
C THR A 254 28.26 5.11 -38.07
N LYS A 255 27.34 4.24 -38.49
CA LYS A 255 27.52 3.43 -39.71
C LYS A 255 27.61 4.29 -40.98
N LYS A 256 26.79 5.35 -41.09
CA LYS A 256 26.84 6.29 -42.23
C LYS A 256 28.18 7.03 -42.28
N VAL A 257 28.66 7.52 -41.15
CA VAL A 257 29.97 8.21 -41.06
C VAL A 257 31.12 7.27 -41.39
N ARG A 258 31.12 6.03 -40.87
CA ARG A 258 32.14 5.02 -41.23
C ARG A 258 32.12 4.69 -42.72
N LYS A 259 30.93 4.48 -43.31
CA LYS A 259 30.79 4.19 -44.73
C LYS A 259 31.28 5.34 -45.61
N MET A 260 30.99 6.58 -45.23
CA MET A 260 31.47 7.78 -45.91
C MET A 260 33.01 7.89 -45.82
N LYS A 261 33.61 7.58 -44.65
CA LYS A 261 35.08 7.52 -44.49
C LYS A 261 35.74 6.44 -45.35
N THR A 262 35.13 5.26 -45.46
CA THR A 262 35.65 4.20 -46.33
C THR A 262 35.51 4.54 -47.80
N ASP A 263 34.38 5.14 -48.23
CA ASP A 263 34.18 5.55 -49.62
C ASP A 263 35.16 6.67 -50.01
N THR A 264 35.42 7.65 -49.13
CA THR A 264 36.44 8.70 -49.36
C THR A 264 37.88 8.17 -49.33
N GLY A 265 38.16 7.16 -48.49
CA GLY A 265 39.48 6.51 -48.44
C GLY A 265 39.77 5.61 -49.65
N ASP A 266 38.75 4.94 -50.20
CA ASP A 266 38.88 4.11 -51.41
C ASP A 266 38.98 4.95 -52.68
N THR A 267 38.32 6.11 -52.76
CA THR A 267 38.50 7.04 -53.90
C THR A 267 39.93 7.58 -53.95
N MET A 268 40.49 8.02 -52.80
CA MET A 268 41.87 8.52 -52.76
C MET A 268 42.92 7.44 -53.11
N LYS A 269 42.76 6.20 -52.64
CA LYS A 269 43.66 5.08 -53.01
C LYS A 269 43.54 4.65 -54.48
N LYS A 270 42.36 4.79 -55.10
CA LYS A 270 42.15 4.46 -56.50
C LYS A 270 42.75 5.51 -57.44
N ASP A 271 42.74 6.77 -57.03
CA ASP A 271 43.31 7.88 -57.79
C ASP A 271 44.85 7.88 -57.72
N GLU A 272 45.46 7.59 -56.55
CA GLU A 272 46.92 7.37 -56.44
C GLU A 272 47.42 6.25 -57.37
N LYS A 273 46.69 5.11 -57.43
CA LYS A 273 47.07 3.98 -58.29
C LYS A 273 46.96 4.29 -59.80
N LYS A 274 46.08 5.22 -60.19
CA LYS A 274 45.95 5.69 -61.58
C LYS A 274 47.03 6.71 -61.95
N GLU A 275 47.42 7.58 -61.02
CA GLU A 275 48.50 8.55 -61.23
C GLU A 275 49.87 7.89 -61.38
N VAL A 276 50.18 6.88 -60.54
CA VAL A 276 51.43 6.11 -60.62
C VAL A 276 51.55 5.35 -61.95
N LYS A 277 50.49 4.69 -62.42
CA LYS A 277 50.49 4.02 -63.74
C LYS A 277 50.69 4.99 -64.92
N LYS A 278 50.16 6.22 -64.81
CA LYS A 278 50.28 7.24 -65.86
C LYS A 278 51.67 7.89 -65.88
N THR A 279 52.38 7.92 -64.75
CA THR A 279 53.76 8.39 -64.66
C THR A 279 54.77 7.34 -65.12
N GLU A 280 54.51 6.06 -64.88
CA GLU A 280 55.34 4.96 -65.40
C GLU A 280 55.28 4.85 -66.93
N MET A 281 54.08 4.94 -67.55
CA MET A 281 53.94 4.93 -69.02
C MET A 281 54.60 6.11 -69.74
N LYS A 282 54.84 7.24 -69.05
CA LYS A 282 55.52 8.41 -69.63
C LYS A 282 57.05 8.33 -69.58
N LYS A 283 57.64 7.45 -68.76
CA LYS A 283 59.10 7.28 -68.70
C LYS A 283 59.65 6.36 -69.80
N ASP A 284 58.85 5.43 -70.31
CA ASP A 284 59.31 4.47 -71.33
C ASP A 284 59.30 5.02 -72.77
N THR A 285 58.57 6.10 -73.05
CA THR A 285 58.51 6.70 -74.39
C THR A 285 59.62 7.72 -74.67
N THR A 286 60.46 8.06 -73.69
CA THR A 286 61.55 9.06 -73.84
C THR A 286 62.95 8.44 -73.98
N LYS A 287 63.06 7.11 -74.10
CA LYS A 287 64.34 6.38 -74.15
C LYS A 287 64.49 5.57 -75.45
N LYS A 288 64.21 6.19 -76.59
CA LYS A 288 64.59 5.66 -77.91
C LYS A 288 64.89 6.83 -78.86
N LYS A 289 66.13 7.31 -78.79
CA LYS A 289 66.86 7.93 -79.89
C LYS A 289 68.27 7.36 -79.86
#